data_AF-A0A168DUS6-F1
#
_entry.id   AF-A0A168DUS6-F1
#
_cell.length_a   1.000
_cell.length_b   1.000
_cell.length_c   1.000
_cell.angle_alpha   90.00
_cell.angle_beta   90.00
_cell.angle_gamma   90.00
#
_symmetry.space_group_name_H-M   'P 1'
#
loop_
_entity.id
_entity.type
_entity.pdbx_description
1 polymer ?
#
loop_
_entity_poly.entity_id
_entity_poly.type
_entity_poly.pdbx_seq_one_letter_code
_entity_poly.pdbx_strand_id
1 'polypeptide(L)'
;MNMQHTTMNRLSIVCDLPAFHNHDPCNNNPPPSYAESQRTSNGGVVTLTFRPDMHTPQYEATVPWHAELTIHTAHLAALFAHGLHWSCANMTSTRFLVRNGRATFKSDMVRDAGYQHCIVLPLADDAAPAQWNGTLSVYANDVAALRAFRPETLPKDHVRFAALRDAAERQVYRFDRSGVLGNFSTLTGTQPLAGWWPWPKAGK
;
A
#
# COMPACT_ATOMS: atom_id res chain seq x y z
N MET A 1 27.61 34.13 -26.04
CA MET A 1 27.32 33.29 -24.86
C MET A 1 25.82 32.96 -24.89
N ASN A 2 25.45 31.80 -25.44
CA ASN A 2 24.07 31.32 -25.46
C ASN A 2 23.97 30.14 -24.50
N MET A 3 23.29 30.32 -23.37
CA MET A 3 22.90 29.21 -22.49
C MET A 3 21.63 28.58 -23.05
N GLN A 4 21.73 27.36 -23.57
CA GLN A 4 20.57 26.54 -23.88
C GLN A 4 20.03 25.94 -22.58
N HIS A 5 18.79 26.27 -22.25
CA HIS A 5 18.02 25.61 -21.20
C HIS A 5 17.63 24.22 -21.70
N THR A 6 18.24 23.18 -21.12
CA THR A 6 17.82 21.79 -21.31
C THR A 6 16.54 21.55 -20.50
N THR A 7 15.40 21.52 -21.17
CA THR A 7 14.13 21.10 -20.57
C THR A 7 14.17 19.59 -20.34
N MET A 8 14.29 19.15 -19.08
CA MET A 8 14.09 17.74 -18.73
C MET A 8 12.62 17.38 -18.92
N ASN A 9 12.35 16.57 -19.96
CA ASN A 9 11.06 15.92 -20.15
C ASN A 9 10.78 14.99 -18.95
N ARG A 10 9.77 15.36 -18.16
CA ARG A 10 9.22 14.53 -17.10
C ARG A 10 8.43 13.40 -17.77
N LEU A 11 9.03 12.23 -17.88
CA LEU A 11 8.36 11.01 -18.35
C LEU A 11 7.26 10.65 -17.34
N SER A 12 6.01 11.00 -17.69
CA SER A 12 4.82 10.48 -17.01
C SER A 12 4.61 9.05 -17.49
N ILE A 13 5.03 8.07 -16.68
CA ILE A 13 4.65 6.66 -16.89
C ILE A 13 3.16 6.57 -16.55
N VAL A 14 2.31 6.60 -17.59
CA VAL A 14 0.89 6.31 -17.46
C VAL A 14 0.76 4.80 -17.33
N CYS A 15 0.21 4.32 -16.22
CA CYS A 15 -0.21 2.94 -16.16
C CYS A 15 -1.48 2.81 -17.01
N ASP A 16 -1.35 2.25 -18.20
CA ASP A 16 -2.51 1.85 -18.97
C ASP A 16 -3.17 0.67 -18.26
N LEU A 17 -4.36 0.93 -17.73
CA LEU A 17 -5.09 -0.01 -16.88
C LEU A 17 -5.99 -0.87 -17.77
N PRO A 18 -5.76 -2.20 -17.88
CA PRO A 18 -6.61 -3.06 -18.70
C PRO A 18 -7.97 -3.31 -18.05
N ALA A 19 -8.89 -3.86 -18.85
CA ALA A 19 -10.26 -4.17 -18.46
C ALA A 19 -10.34 -5.18 -17.29
N PHE A 20 -11.37 -5.04 -16.45
CA PHE A 20 -11.63 -5.92 -15.31
C PHE A 20 -11.75 -7.37 -15.74
N HIS A 21 -10.98 -8.26 -15.12
CA HIS A 21 -11.26 -9.68 -15.15
C HIS A 21 -12.14 -10.02 -13.93
N ASN A 22 -13.34 -10.55 -14.19
CA ASN A 22 -14.19 -11.13 -13.14
C ASN A 22 -13.56 -12.45 -12.71
N HIS A 23 -12.61 -12.38 -11.79
CA HIS A 23 -12.11 -13.56 -11.08
C HIS A 23 -12.66 -13.49 -9.67
N ASP A 24 -13.21 -14.60 -9.16
CA ASP A 24 -13.51 -14.75 -7.74
C ASP A 24 -12.22 -15.20 -7.03
N PRO A 25 -11.47 -14.30 -6.36
CA PRO A 25 -10.20 -14.63 -5.73
C PRO A 25 -10.40 -15.04 -4.26
N CYS A 26 -11.65 -15.22 -3.82
CA CYS A 26 -11.99 -15.68 -2.48
C CYS A 26 -11.88 -17.22 -2.34
N ASN A 27 -11.58 -17.95 -3.43
CA ASN A 27 -11.11 -19.32 -3.29
C ASN A 27 -9.61 -19.30 -2.92
N ASN A 28 -9.32 -19.85 -1.74
CA ASN A 28 -8.15 -19.63 -0.89
C ASN A 28 -6.78 -20.09 -1.43
N ASN A 29 -6.62 -20.27 -2.74
CA ASN A 29 -5.32 -20.60 -3.30
C ASN A 29 -4.74 -19.35 -3.98
N PRO A 30 -3.74 -18.69 -3.36
CA PRO A 30 -2.80 -17.91 -4.17
C PRO A 30 -2.34 -18.79 -5.35
N PRO A 31 -2.06 -18.22 -6.54
CA PRO A 31 -1.45 -19.00 -7.61
C PRO A 31 -0.25 -19.75 -7.02
N PRO A 32 0.03 -21.01 -7.43
CA PRO A 32 1.04 -21.85 -6.78
C PRO A 32 2.40 -21.15 -6.55
N SER A 33 2.75 -20.20 -7.41
CA SER A 33 3.96 -19.37 -7.30
C SER A 33 3.99 -18.35 -6.14
N TYR A 34 2.88 -18.11 -5.44
CA TYR A 34 2.73 -17.10 -4.39
C TYR A 34 2.67 -17.69 -2.97
N ALA A 35 2.28 -18.97 -2.82
CA ALA A 35 2.22 -19.63 -1.51
C ALA A 35 3.60 -20.01 -0.96
N GLU A 36 4.57 -20.23 -1.84
CA GLU A 36 5.86 -20.84 -1.51
C GLU A 36 6.89 -19.89 -0.88
N SER A 37 6.63 -18.57 -0.85
CA SER A 37 7.55 -17.60 -0.23
C SER A 37 7.34 -17.39 1.27
N GLN A 38 6.37 -18.08 1.88
CA GLN A 38 5.93 -17.77 3.25
C GLN A 38 6.50 -18.76 4.27
N ARG A 39 7.36 -18.22 5.15
CA ARG A 39 7.91 -18.76 6.43
C ARG A 39 9.42 -18.98 6.43
N THR A 40 10.17 -17.91 6.21
CA THR A 40 11.47 -17.77 6.84
C THR A 40 11.28 -17.08 8.20
N SER A 41 12.03 -17.46 9.23
CA SER A 41 11.98 -16.85 10.57
C SER A 41 12.30 -15.34 10.58
N ASN A 42 12.74 -14.80 9.45
CA ASN A 42 13.21 -13.42 9.27
C ASN A 42 12.25 -12.59 8.39
N GLY A 43 11.10 -13.14 8.00
CA GLY A 43 10.10 -12.45 7.21
C GLY A 43 9.25 -11.47 8.03
N GLY A 44 8.42 -10.70 7.33
CA GLY A 44 7.48 -9.78 7.95
C GLY A 44 6.39 -9.30 6.99
N VAL A 45 5.37 -8.68 7.57
CA VAL A 45 4.24 -8.09 6.83
C VAL A 45 4.15 -6.61 7.14
N VAL A 46 4.28 -5.79 6.10
CA VAL A 46 4.04 -4.36 6.14
C VAL A 46 2.61 -4.09 5.71
N THR A 47 1.92 -3.23 6.44
CA THR A 47 0.63 -2.67 6.02
C THR A 47 0.72 -1.16 6.03
N LEU A 48 0.54 -0.53 4.88
CA LEU A 48 0.33 0.91 4.75
C LEU A 48 -1.13 1.18 4.42
N THR A 49 -1.78 2.00 5.21
CA THR A 49 -3.15 2.44 4.98
C THR A 49 -3.14 3.87 4.49
N PHE A 50 -3.68 4.08 3.30
CA PHE A 50 -3.86 5.38 2.67
C PHE A 50 -5.27 5.87 2.93
N ARG A 51 -5.36 7.09 3.46
CA ARG A 51 -6.58 7.88 3.42
C ARG A 51 -6.22 9.27 2.93
N PRO A 52 -6.96 9.82 1.96
CA PRO A 52 -6.75 11.20 1.58
C PRO A 52 -6.93 12.14 2.76
N ASP A 53 -6.24 13.27 2.68
CA ASP A 53 -6.09 14.20 3.79
C ASP A 53 -7.46 14.74 4.26
N MET A 54 -7.80 14.43 5.51
CA MET A 54 -9.04 14.84 6.16
C MET A 54 -8.99 16.30 6.65
N HIS A 55 -7.88 17.03 6.43
CA HIS A 55 -7.75 18.44 6.86
C HIS A 55 -8.44 19.47 5.96
N THR A 56 -9.15 19.02 4.93
CA THR A 56 -10.10 19.88 4.22
C THR A 56 -11.51 19.47 4.64
N PRO A 57 -12.27 20.34 5.37
CA PRO A 57 -13.63 20.07 5.85
C PRO A 57 -14.64 19.65 4.76
N GLN A 58 -14.28 19.80 3.49
CA GLN A 58 -15.06 19.37 2.32
C GLN A 58 -14.91 17.88 1.98
N TYR A 59 -13.96 17.16 2.61
CA TYR A 59 -13.63 15.75 2.31
C TYR A 59 -14.27 14.73 3.25
N GLU A 60 -14.89 15.15 4.36
CA GLU A 60 -15.58 14.24 5.30
C GLU A 60 -16.77 13.51 4.64
N ALA A 61 -17.26 13.98 3.49
CA ALA A 61 -18.37 13.39 2.75
C ALA A 61 -18.01 12.82 1.36
N THR A 62 -16.78 13.00 0.85
CA THR A 62 -16.52 12.90 -0.62
C THR A 62 -15.31 12.09 -1.03
N VAL A 63 -14.61 11.41 -0.11
CA VAL A 63 -13.60 10.44 -0.50
C VAL A 63 -14.28 9.10 -0.72
N PRO A 64 -14.47 8.65 -1.97
CA PRO A 64 -15.27 7.46 -2.21
C PRO A 64 -14.46 6.17 -2.03
N TRP A 65 -13.20 6.26 -1.59
CA TRP A 65 -12.30 5.12 -1.50
C TRP A 65 -11.37 5.11 -0.28
N HIS A 66 -10.96 3.91 0.11
CA HIS A 66 -9.91 3.62 1.10
C HIS A 66 -8.91 2.66 0.47
N ALA A 67 -7.61 2.82 0.71
CA ALA A 67 -6.62 1.93 0.12
C ALA A 67 -5.65 1.35 1.15
N GLU A 68 -5.34 0.07 1.02
CA GLU A 68 -4.42 -0.68 1.86
C GLU A 68 -3.36 -1.35 0.98
N LEU A 69 -2.09 -0.96 1.17
CA LEU A 69 -0.96 -1.66 0.63
C LEU A 69 -0.47 -2.67 1.66
N THR A 70 -0.49 -3.95 1.31
CA THR A 70 0.10 -5.02 2.11
C THR A 70 1.31 -5.57 1.39
N ILE A 71 2.45 -5.63 2.07
CA ILE A 71 3.71 -6.15 1.52
C ILE A 71 4.21 -7.27 2.41
N HIS A 72 4.54 -8.39 1.80
CA HIS A 72 5.21 -9.52 2.42
C HIS A 72 6.67 -9.50 2.01
N THR A 73 7.57 -9.64 2.97
CA THR A 73 9.00 -9.78 2.72
C THR A 73 9.55 -10.99 3.46
N ALA A 74 10.51 -11.69 2.85
CA ALA A 74 11.28 -12.75 3.51
C ALA A 74 12.49 -12.22 4.30
N HIS A 75 12.85 -10.95 4.07
CA HIS A 75 14.07 -10.33 4.58
C HIS A 75 13.77 -8.96 5.18
N LEU A 76 13.17 -8.97 6.37
CA LEU A 76 12.75 -7.76 7.07
C LEU A 76 13.89 -6.75 7.25
N ALA A 77 15.08 -7.25 7.61
CA ALA A 77 16.28 -6.41 7.79
C ALA A 77 16.71 -5.69 6.50
N ALA A 78 16.61 -6.36 5.34
CA ALA A 78 16.94 -5.76 4.05
C ALA A 78 15.94 -4.64 3.70
N LEU A 79 14.64 -4.88 3.93
CA LEU A 79 13.60 -3.87 3.70
C LEU A 79 13.80 -2.62 4.57
N PHE A 80 14.38 -2.76 5.77
CA PHE A 80 14.75 -1.61 6.59
C PHE A 80 16.00 -0.88 6.09
N ALA A 81 17.05 -1.63 5.74
CA ALA A 81 18.31 -1.06 5.30
C ALA A 81 18.15 -0.29 3.98
N HIS A 82 17.35 -0.82 3.06
CA HIS A 82 17.13 -0.22 1.73
C HIS A 82 15.92 0.71 1.68
N GLY A 83 15.01 0.61 2.65
CA GLY A 83 13.74 1.32 2.64
C GLY A 83 12.67 0.58 1.82
N LEU A 84 11.41 0.97 2.04
CA LEU A 84 10.29 0.44 1.27
C LEU A 84 10.05 1.34 0.06
N HIS A 85 10.53 0.94 -1.11
CA HIS A 85 10.33 1.68 -2.35
C HIS A 85 9.38 0.89 -3.26
N TRP A 86 8.22 1.47 -3.55
CA TRP A 86 7.31 0.94 -4.55
C TRP A 86 6.81 2.08 -5.44
N SER A 87 6.44 1.73 -6.65
CA SER A 87 5.84 2.62 -7.63
C SER A 87 4.86 1.82 -8.48
N CYS A 88 4.20 2.49 -9.43
CA CYS A 88 3.29 1.78 -10.33
C CYS A 88 4.03 0.86 -11.32
N ALA A 89 5.35 1.02 -11.50
CA ALA A 89 6.17 0.07 -12.26
C ALA A 89 6.25 -1.31 -11.58
N ASN A 90 6.04 -1.37 -10.25
CA ASN A 90 5.99 -2.62 -9.50
C ASN A 90 4.63 -3.33 -9.64
N MET A 91 3.62 -2.69 -10.24
CA MET A 91 2.30 -3.29 -10.41
C MET A 91 2.30 -4.26 -11.59
N THR A 92 1.71 -5.42 -11.38
CA THR A 92 1.36 -6.29 -12.49
C THR A 92 0.20 -5.68 -13.28
N SER A 93 0.11 -5.99 -14.58
CA SER A 93 -1.02 -5.55 -15.42
C SER A 93 -2.37 -6.15 -15.00
N THR A 94 -2.37 -7.11 -14.07
CA THR A 94 -3.56 -7.84 -13.66
C THR A 94 -4.33 -7.09 -12.57
N ARG A 95 -5.65 -7.02 -12.72
CA ARG A 95 -6.56 -6.39 -11.75
C ARG A 95 -7.70 -7.33 -11.42
N PHE A 96 -7.97 -7.50 -10.14
CA PHE A 96 -9.06 -8.34 -9.68
C PHE A 96 -10.14 -7.44 -9.06
N LEU A 97 -11.35 -7.46 -9.62
CA LEU A 97 -12.51 -6.82 -9.00
C LEU A 97 -13.18 -7.82 -8.07
N VAL A 98 -13.16 -7.53 -6.78
CA VAL A 98 -13.87 -8.28 -5.76
C VAL A 98 -15.17 -7.56 -5.43
N ARG A 99 -16.28 -8.18 -5.81
CA ARG A 99 -17.64 -7.73 -5.48
C ARG A 99 -18.18 -8.63 -4.39
N ASN A 100 -18.01 -8.31 -3.10
CA ASN A 100 -18.61 -9.09 -2.03
C ASN A 100 -18.83 -8.23 -0.78
N GLY A 101 -19.92 -8.53 -0.06
CA GLY A 101 -20.34 -7.83 1.15
C GLY A 101 -19.32 -7.93 2.30
N ARG A 102 -19.54 -7.13 3.35
CA ARG A 102 -18.72 -6.90 4.56
C ARG A 102 -17.90 -8.10 5.07
N ALA A 103 -18.38 -9.33 4.93
CA ALA A 103 -17.77 -10.55 5.45
C ALA A 103 -16.44 -10.97 4.77
N THR A 104 -16.07 -10.40 3.62
CA THR A 104 -14.88 -10.84 2.86
C THR A 104 -13.62 -9.99 3.06
N PHE A 105 -13.72 -8.89 3.82
CA PHE A 105 -12.58 -8.01 4.07
C PHE A 105 -11.77 -8.44 5.29
N LYS A 106 -10.45 -8.55 5.12
CA LYS A 106 -9.52 -8.94 6.20
C LYS A 106 -9.29 -7.84 7.25
N SER A 107 -9.52 -6.58 6.89
CA SER A 107 -9.35 -5.43 7.76
C SER A 107 -10.67 -5.14 8.49
N ASP A 108 -10.68 -5.29 9.82
CA ASP A 108 -11.85 -5.00 10.66
C ASP A 108 -12.35 -3.56 10.44
N MET A 109 -11.41 -2.62 10.28
CA MET A 109 -11.71 -1.23 9.94
C MET A 109 -12.46 -1.09 8.60
N VAL A 110 -12.06 -1.85 7.57
CA VAL A 110 -12.74 -1.83 6.26
C VAL A 110 -14.13 -2.44 6.37
N ARG A 111 -14.26 -3.53 7.14
CA ARG A 111 -15.54 -4.18 7.42
C ARG A 111 -16.52 -3.23 8.12
N ASP A 112 -16.04 -2.53 9.13
CA ASP A 112 -16.83 -1.58 9.93
C ASP A 112 -17.21 -0.33 9.12
N ALA A 113 -16.32 0.12 8.23
CA ALA A 113 -16.60 1.22 7.30
C ALA A 113 -17.67 0.89 6.25
N GLY A 114 -17.99 -0.40 6.05
CA GLY A 114 -19.13 -0.82 5.25
C GLY A 114 -18.97 -0.70 3.73
N TYR A 115 -17.73 -0.66 3.23
CA TYR A 115 -17.46 -0.67 1.78
C TYR A 115 -18.13 -1.87 1.09
N GLN A 116 -18.54 -1.71 -0.17
CA GLN A 116 -19.25 -2.74 -0.93
C GLN A 116 -18.41 -3.39 -2.04
N HIS A 117 -17.35 -2.73 -2.44
CA HIS A 117 -16.53 -3.12 -3.57
C HIS A 117 -15.05 -2.99 -3.23
N CYS A 118 -14.23 -3.86 -3.82
CA CYS A 118 -12.78 -3.81 -3.72
C CYS A 118 -12.12 -4.11 -5.06
N ILE A 119 -11.06 -3.40 -5.43
CA ILE A 119 -10.10 -3.87 -6.44
C ILE A 119 -8.80 -4.27 -5.75
N VAL A 120 -8.19 -5.36 -6.21
CA VAL A 120 -6.87 -5.80 -5.76
C VAL A 120 -5.91 -5.68 -6.93
N LEU A 121 -4.81 -4.97 -6.68
CA LEU A 121 -3.72 -4.71 -7.62
C LEU A 121 -2.46 -5.40 -7.08
N PRO A 122 -1.99 -6.52 -7.66
CA PRO A 122 -0.77 -7.18 -7.23
C PRO A 122 0.48 -6.36 -7.56
N LEU A 123 1.45 -6.38 -6.65
CA LEU A 123 2.75 -5.75 -6.77
C LEU A 123 3.87 -6.77 -6.53
N ALA A 124 4.99 -6.57 -7.20
CA ALA A 124 6.22 -7.31 -6.96
C ALA A 124 7.44 -6.39 -7.00
N ASP A 125 8.43 -6.71 -6.18
CA ASP A 125 9.75 -6.11 -6.24
C ASP A 125 10.40 -6.41 -7.60
N ASP A 126 11.07 -5.42 -8.18
CA ASP A 126 11.76 -5.54 -9.47
C ASP A 126 13.22 -6.01 -9.32
N ALA A 127 13.70 -6.13 -8.08
CA ALA A 127 15.02 -6.69 -7.78
C ALA A 127 15.14 -8.17 -8.17
N ALA A 128 16.38 -8.60 -8.48
CA ALA A 128 16.73 -9.99 -8.71
C ALA A 128 17.79 -10.43 -7.68
N PRO A 129 17.42 -11.24 -6.66
CA PRO A 129 16.09 -11.81 -6.38
C PRO A 129 15.12 -10.78 -5.76
N ALA A 130 13.83 -10.98 -5.98
CA ALA A 130 12.77 -10.14 -5.42
C ALA A 130 12.77 -10.23 -3.89
N GLN A 131 12.82 -9.08 -3.20
CA GLN A 131 12.88 -9.02 -1.75
C GLN A 131 11.49 -8.98 -1.10
N TRP A 132 10.47 -8.59 -1.87
CA TRP A 132 9.11 -8.47 -1.40
C TRP A 132 8.08 -8.66 -2.51
N ASN A 133 6.86 -8.98 -2.11
CA ASN A 133 5.67 -8.96 -2.96
C ASN A 133 4.52 -8.32 -2.18
N GLY A 134 3.47 -7.90 -2.86
CA GLY A 134 2.38 -7.24 -2.18
C GLY A 134 1.11 -7.08 -2.98
N THR A 135 0.14 -6.43 -2.36
CA THR A 135 -1.13 -6.06 -2.97
C THR A 135 -1.53 -4.67 -2.53
N LEU A 136 -2.06 -3.87 -3.45
CA LEU A 136 -2.79 -2.65 -3.16
C LEU A 136 -4.28 -2.96 -3.32
N SER A 137 -4.98 -3.01 -2.19
CA SER A 137 -6.42 -3.21 -2.13
C SER A 137 -7.10 -1.85 -2.01
N VAL A 138 -8.08 -1.56 -2.87
CA VAL A 138 -8.81 -0.29 -2.87
C VAL A 138 -10.29 -0.57 -2.72
N TYR A 139 -10.88 -0.03 -1.67
CA TYR A 139 -12.25 -0.28 -1.24
C TYR A 139 -13.10 0.94 -1.52
N ALA A 140 -14.34 0.75 -1.97
CA ALA A 140 -15.28 1.83 -2.24
C ALA A 140 -16.74 1.35 -2.11
N ASN A 141 -17.65 2.31 -1.98
CA ASN A 141 -19.10 2.04 -2.08
C ASN A 141 -19.60 2.07 -3.53
N ASP A 142 -18.86 2.71 -4.43
CA ASP A 142 -19.23 2.85 -5.85
C ASP A 142 -18.14 2.26 -6.74
N VAL A 143 -18.55 1.43 -7.71
CA VAL A 143 -17.65 0.89 -8.73
C VAL A 143 -17.05 2.00 -9.60
N ALA A 144 -17.77 3.11 -9.84
CA ALA A 144 -17.24 4.25 -10.59
C ALA A 144 -16.03 4.87 -9.88
N ALA A 145 -16.05 4.92 -8.55
CA ALA A 145 -14.91 5.37 -7.76
C ALA A 145 -13.69 4.45 -7.92
N LEU A 146 -13.88 3.13 -7.93
CA LEU A 146 -12.79 2.17 -8.19
C LEU A 146 -12.24 2.28 -9.61
N ARG A 147 -13.11 2.58 -10.59
CA ARG A 147 -12.72 2.83 -11.98
C ARG A 147 -11.92 4.11 -12.14
N ALA A 148 -12.27 5.15 -11.38
CA ALA A 148 -11.58 6.44 -11.39
C ALA A 148 -10.28 6.41 -10.58
N PHE A 149 -10.09 5.43 -9.69
CA PHE A 149 -8.88 5.31 -8.88
C PHE A 149 -7.62 5.16 -9.75
N ARG A 150 -6.60 5.94 -9.41
CA ARG A 150 -5.30 5.98 -10.08
C ARG A 150 -4.20 5.84 -9.02
N PRO A 151 -3.51 4.69 -8.93
CA PRO A 151 -2.48 4.47 -7.92
C PRO A 151 -1.36 5.52 -7.98
N GLU A 152 -1.08 6.08 -9.15
CA GLU A 152 -0.07 7.12 -9.39
C GLU A 152 -0.35 8.40 -8.61
N THR A 153 -1.62 8.60 -8.23
CA THR A 153 -2.09 9.78 -7.50
C THR A 153 -2.01 9.63 -5.99
N LEU A 154 -1.56 8.47 -5.47
CA LEU A 154 -1.35 8.28 -4.03
C LEU A 154 -0.11 9.06 -3.58
N PRO A 155 -0.24 10.13 -2.77
CA PRO A 155 0.93 10.77 -2.21
C PRO A 155 1.33 10.07 -0.91
N LYS A 156 2.64 10.02 -0.64
CA LYS A 156 3.18 9.48 0.60
C LYS A 156 2.58 10.16 1.85
N ASP A 157 2.28 11.45 1.77
CA ASP A 157 1.70 12.21 2.89
C ASP A 157 0.25 11.81 3.22
N HIS A 158 -0.43 11.04 2.36
CA HIS A 158 -1.77 10.46 2.64
C HIS A 158 -1.71 9.11 3.37
N VAL A 159 -0.52 8.62 3.75
CA VAL A 159 -0.45 7.47 4.66
C VAL A 159 -1.01 7.91 6.02
N ARG A 160 -2.16 7.34 6.39
CA ARG A 160 -2.85 7.63 7.65
C ARG A 160 -2.33 6.76 8.77
N PHE A 161 -2.03 5.50 8.43
CA PHE A 161 -1.56 4.48 9.34
C PHE A 161 -0.55 3.61 8.60
N ALA A 162 0.50 3.20 9.30
CA ALA A 162 1.43 2.19 8.82
C ALA A 162 1.82 1.29 9.98
N ALA A 163 1.86 -0.01 9.74
CA ALA A 163 2.33 -0.98 10.70
C ALA A 163 3.23 -2.00 10.02
N LEU A 164 4.13 -2.54 10.82
CA LEU A 164 4.95 -3.67 10.41
C LEU A 164 4.99 -4.70 11.53
N ARG A 165 4.73 -5.94 11.15
CA ARG A 165 4.83 -7.11 12.03
C ARG A 165 5.93 -8.05 11.54
N ASP A 166 6.69 -8.59 12.48
CA ASP A 166 7.67 -9.64 12.19
C ASP A 166 6.98 -11.01 12.01
N ALA A 167 7.77 -12.04 11.70
CA ALA A 167 7.27 -13.42 11.54
C ALA A 167 6.61 -14.01 12.80
N ALA A 168 6.82 -13.40 13.98
CA ALA A 168 6.17 -13.77 15.23
C ALA A 168 4.92 -12.92 15.52
N GLU A 169 4.39 -12.20 14.51
CA GLU A 169 3.26 -11.28 14.60
C GLU A 169 3.46 -10.12 15.59
N ARG A 170 4.71 -9.90 16.03
CA ARG A 170 5.02 -8.78 16.92
C ARG A 170 5.12 -7.52 16.09
N GLN A 171 4.43 -6.48 16.54
CA GLN A 171 4.48 -5.20 15.85
C GLN A 171 5.78 -4.48 16.20
N VAL A 172 6.66 -4.30 15.21
CA VAL A 172 8.01 -3.72 15.36
C VAL A 172 8.09 -2.27 14.87
N TYR A 173 7.06 -1.83 14.16
CA TYR A 173 6.91 -0.43 13.76
C TYR A 173 5.43 -0.05 13.70
N ARG A 174 5.13 1.17 14.11
CA ARG A 174 3.82 1.82 14.03
C ARG A 174 3.96 3.28 13.70
N PHE A 175 3.15 3.71 12.75
CA PHE A 175 2.84 5.10 12.53
C PHE A 175 1.32 5.28 12.49
N ASP A 176 0.84 6.27 13.22
CA ASP A 176 -0.51 6.75 13.32
C ASP A 176 -0.49 8.28 13.20
N ARG A 177 -0.95 8.81 12.06
CA ARG A 177 -0.93 10.26 11.79
C ARG A 177 -1.72 11.07 12.82
N SER A 178 -2.75 10.50 13.47
CA SER A 178 -3.50 11.19 14.54
C SER A 178 -2.74 11.29 15.86
N GLY A 179 -1.69 10.49 16.05
CA GLY A 179 -0.97 10.40 17.32
C GLY A 179 -1.73 9.70 18.45
N VAL A 180 -2.98 9.29 18.25
CA VAL A 180 -3.82 8.63 19.27
C VAL A 180 -3.22 7.31 19.74
N LEU A 181 -2.70 6.50 18.81
CA LEU A 181 -2.16 5.17 19.11
C LEU A 181 -0.65 5.15 19.38
N GLY A 182 -0.02 6.33 19.39
CA GLY A 182 1.42 6.49 19.48
C GLY A 182 2.17 6.03 18.22
N ASN A 183 3.37 6.57 18.05
CA ASN A 183 4.28 6.26 16.95
C ASN A 183 5.53 5.62 17.52
N PHE A 184 5.99 4.52 16.94
CA PHE A 184 7.22 3.87 17.38
C PHE A 184 7.90 3.08 16.27
N SER A 185 9.22 2.92 16.41
CA SER A 185 10.00 1.90 15.74
C SER A 185 10.91 1.25 16.76
N THR A 186 10.81 -0.07 16.92
CA THR A 186 11.74 -0.81 17.80
C THR A 186 13.11 -1.03 17.17
N LEU A 187 13.32 -0.52 15.94
CA LEU A 187 14.42 -0.92 15.08
C LEU A 187 15.35 0.25 14.72
N THR A 188 14.79 1.45 14.56
CA THR A 188 15.55 2.67 14.25
C THR A 188 15.57 3.68 15.39
N GLY A 189 14.85 3.38 16.48
CA GLY A 189 14.63 4.33 17.57
C GLY A 189 13.82 5.53 17.08
N THR A 190 14.50 6.67 16.89
CA THR A 190 13.87 7.95 16.52
C THR A 190 14.06 8.35 15.05
N GLN A 191 14.76 7.53 14.25
CA GLN A 191 15.10 7.89 12.87
C GLN A 191 14.01 7.48 11.86
N PRO A 192 13.72 8.32 10.85
CA PRO A 192 12.81 7.94 9.78
C PRO A 192 13.42 6.86 8.89
N LEU A 193 12.61 5.89 8.48
CA LEU A 193 12.99 4.89 7.48
C LEU A 193 12.82 5.45 6.05
N ALA A 194 13.64 4.94 5.12
CA ALA A 194 13.67 5.41 3.73
C ALA A 194 12.47 4.94 2.87
N GLY A 195 12.14 5.65 1.78
CA GLY A 195 11.05 5.23 0.89
C GLY A 195 9.67 5.62 1.41
N TRP A 196 8.70 4.70 1.43
CA TRP A 196 7.29 4.94 1.77
C TRP A 196 6.97 4.87 3.25
N TRP A 197 7.94 4.59 4.12
CA TRP A 197 7.75 4.63 5.55
C TRP A 197 7.38 6.06 6.02
N PRO A 198 6.18 6.29 6.56
CA PRO A 198 5.87 7.56 7.19
C PRO A 198 6.65 7.70 8.51
N TRP A 199 6.90 8.93 8.92
CA TRP A 199 7.47 9.21 10.24
C TRP A 199 6.83 10.48 10.79
N PRO A 200 6.64 10.59 12.11
CA PRO A 200 6.12 11.81 12.70
C PRO A 200 7.04 12.98 12.34
N LYS A 201 6.47 14.05 11.78
CA LYS A 201 7.19 15.30 11.62
C LYS A 201 7.47 15.83 13.04
N ALA A 202 8.69 16.25 13.32
CA ALA A 202 8.99 16.93 14.59
C ALA A 202 7.99 18.08 14.74
N GLY A 203 7.32 18.16 15.89
CA GLY A 203 6.27 19.14 16.12
C GLY A 203 6.75 20.53 15.72
N LYS A 204 6.00 21.20 14.85
CA LYS A 204 6.08 22.65 14.70
C LYS A 204 5.35 23.30 15.86
#